data_AF-A0A182YSX1-F1
#
_entry.id   AF-A0A182YSX1-F1
#
_cell.length_a   1.000
_cell.length_b   1.000
_cell.length_c   1.000
_cell.angle_alpha   90.00
_cell.angle_beta   90.00
_cell.angle_gamma   90.00
#
_symmetry.space_group_name_H-M   'P 1'
#
loop_
_entity.id
_entity.type
_entity.pdbx_description
1 polymer ?
#
loop_
_entity_poly.entity_id
_entity_poly.type
_entity_poly.pdbx_seq_one_letter_code
_entity_poly.pdbx_strand_id
1 'polypeptide(L)' 'MNDSVRLVVFLVLAVAFTGGPVAGQHDPHFVRGHSTIVHLFEWKWSDIADECERFLGPKGYGGVQLSP' A
#
# COMPACT_ATOMS: atom_id res chain seq x y z
N MET A 1 7.22 -14.46 -45.18
CA MET A 1 7.05 -14.36 -43.71
C MET A 1 5.69 -14.95 -43.40
N ASN A 2 5.68 -16.12 -42.75
CA ASN A 2 4.52 -17.02 -42.71
C ASN A 2 3.40 -16.44 -41.86
N ASP A 3 2.14 -16.69 -42.21
CA ASP A 3 0.98 -16.11 -41.52
C ASP A 3 0.94 -16.44 -40.02
N SER A 4 1.45 -17.62 -39.64
CA SER A 4 1.63 -18.03 -38.24
C SER A 4 2.61 -17.13 -37.48
N VAL A 5 3.67 -16.65 -38.15
CA VAL A 5 4.67 -15.75 -37.53
C VAL A 5 4.08 -14.37 -37.29
N ARG A 6 3.25 -13.88 -38.23
CA ARG A 6 2.53 -12.61 -38.07
C ARG A 6 1.56 -12.68 -36.88
N LEU A 7 0.79 -13.77 -36.77
CA LEU A 7 -0.15 -13.97 -35.68
C LEU A 7 0.54 -14.00 -34.31
N VAL A 8 1.66 -14.72 -34.18
CA VAL A 8 2.43 -14.77 -32.92
C VAL A 8 2.95 -13.39 -32.53
N VAL A 9 3.46 -12.61 -33.49
CA VAL A 9 3.93 -11.24 -33.23
C VAL A 9 2.79 -10.35 -32.75
N PHE A 10 1.61 -10.42 -33.38
CA PHE A 10 0.44 -9.64 -32.94
C PHE A 10 -0.02 -10.01 -31.52
N LEU A 11 -0.02 -11.29 -31.18
CA LEU A 11 -0.42 -11.75 -29.83
C LEU A 11 0.56 -11.29 -28.75
N VAL A 12 1.88 -11.35 -29.02
CA VAL A 12 2.90 -10.89 -28.07
C VAL A 12 2.80 -9.37 -27.85
N LEU A 13 2.58 -8.60 -28.90
CA LEU A 13 2.39 -7.15 -28.79
C LEU A 13 1.12 -6.78 -28.02
N ALA A 14 0.02 -7.53 -28.23
CA ALA A 14 -1.23 -7.30 -27.52
C ALA A 14 -1.09 -7.56 -26.01
N VAL A 15 -0.40 -8.62 -25.60
CA VAL A 15 -0.15 -8.94 -24.18
C VAL A 15 0.76 -7.91 -23.51
N ALA A 16 1.77 -7.40 -24.23
CA ALA A 16 2.65 -6.35 -23.70
C ALA A 16 1.93 -5.01 -23.48
N PHE A 17 0.86 -4.73 -24.23
CA PHE A 17 0.13 -3.45 -24.16
C PHE A 17 -0.97 -3.42 -23.10
N THR A 18 -1.46 -4.57 -22.62
CA THR A 18 -2.55 -4.65 -21.65
C THR A 18 -2.09 -4.75 -20.19
N GLY A 19 -0.79 -4.94 -19.92
CA GLY A 19 -0.22 -5.14 -18.58
C GLY A 19 0.30 -3.87 -17.88
N GLY A 20 -0.35 -2.71 -18.05
CA GLY A 20 0.07 -1.49 -17.36
C GLY A 20 -0.09 -1.57 -15.82
N PRO A 21 0.73 -0.86 -15.03
CA PRO A 21 0.58 -0.85 -13.58
C PRO A 21 -0.75 -0.18 -13.21
N VAL A 22 -1.67 -0.96 -12.64
CA VAL A 22 -2.93 -0.45 -12.09
C VAL A 22 -2.60 0.33 -10.81
N ALA A 23 -2.65 1.65 -10.87
CA ALA A 23 -2.52 2.53 -9.70
C ALA A 23 -3.85 2.55 -8.92
N GLY A 24 -4.20 1.41 -8.31
CA GLY A 24 -5.36 1.26 -7.42
C GLY A 24 -5.01 1.27 -5.94
N GLN A 25 -3.77 1.62 -5.57
CA GLN A 25 -3.36 1.63 -4.17
C GLN A 25 -3.97 2.85 -3.46
N HIS A 26 -4.80 2.57 -2.46
CA HIS A 26 -5.26 3.56 -1.49
C HIS A 26 -4.05 4.26 -0.87
N ASP A 27 -4.03 5.60 -0.89
CA ASP A 27 -3.04 6.40 -0.17
C ASP A 27 -3.52 6.61 1.27
N PRO A 28 -2.87 5.98 2.28
CA PRO A 28 -3.26 6.11 3.67
C PRO A 28 -2.67 7.38 4.34
N HIS A 29 -1.96 8.23 3.58
CA HIS A 29 -1.36 9.48 4.05
C HIS A 29 -0.33 9.31 5.18
N PHE A 30 0.49 8.26 5.12
CA PHE A 30 1.59 8.08 6.07
C PHE A 30 2.77 9.01 5.76
N VAL A 31 3.49 9.39 6.81
CA VAL A 31 4.82 9.97 6.66
C VAL A 31 5.78 8.92 6.07
N ARG A 32 6.75 9.36 5.27
CA ARG A 32 7.71 8.47 4.61
C ARG A 32 8.44 7.57 5.61
N GLY A 33 8.64 6.31 5.24
CA GLY A 33 9.32 5.33 6.09
C GLY A 33 8.46 4.75 7.20
N HIS A 34 7.17 5.12 7.25
CA HIS A 34 6.20 4.52 8.15
C HIS A 34 5.23 3.63 7.37
N SER A 35 4.79 2.56 8.00
CA SER A 35 3.83 1.61 7.46
C SER A 35 2.98 1.04 8.59
N THR A 36 1.86 0.41 8.25
CA THR A 36 0.97 -0.27 9.22
C THR A 36 0.13 0.66 10.08
N ILE A 37 -1.16 0.33 10.23
CA ILE A 37 -2.05 0.92 11.23
C ILE A 37 -2.22 -0.10 12.35
N VAL A 38 -2.06 0.35 13.59
CA VAL A 38 -2.32 -0.48 14.78
C VAL A 38 -3.70 -0.15 15.36
N HIS A 39 -4.44 -1.15 15.79
CA HIS A 39 -5.68 -0.95 16.51
C HIS A 39 -5.42 -1.15 18.01
N LEU A 40 -5.31 -0.04 18.75
CA LEU A 40 -5.17 -0.04 20.21
C LEU A 40 -6.57 -0.08 20.84
N PHE A 41 -7.20 -1.24 20.73
CA PHE A 41 -8.61 -1.42 21.12
C PHE A 41 -8.85 -1.03 22.59
N GLU A 42 -9.80 -0.11 22.81
CA GLU A 42 -10.21 0.43 24.12
C GLU A 42 -9.10 1.14 24.92
N TRP A 43 -8.04 1.61 24.26
CA TRP A 43 -7.03 2.44 24.92
C TRP A 43 -7.51 3.87 25.14
N LYS A 44 -7.06 4.49 26.24
CA LYS A 44 -7.35 5.90 26.53
C LYS A 44 -6.49 6.81 25.65
N TRP A 45 -7.01 8.00 25.37
CA TRP A 45 -6.32 9.02 24.56
C TRP A 45 -4.93 9.39 25.07
N SER A 46 -4.76 9.53 26.39
CA SER A 46 -3.45 9.84 27.00
C SER A 46 -2.42 8.74 26.75
N ASP A 47 -2.84 7.48 26.89
CA ASP A 47 -1.96 6.33 26.72
C ASP A 47 -1.57 6.17 25.25
N ILE A 48 -2.47 6.49 24.31
CA ILE A 48 -2.18 6.54 22.87
C ILE A 48 -1.18 7.64 22.54
N ALA A 49 -1.31 8.83 23.13
CA ALA A 49 -0.37 9.92 22.90
C ALA A 49 1.04 9.54 23.38
N ASP A 50 1.15 9.01 24.60
CA ASP A 50 2.42 8.53 25.15
C ASP A 50 3.03 7.41 24.29
N GLU A 51 2.19 6.49 23.78
CA GLU A 51 2.61 5.38 22.91
C GLU A 51 3.09 5.85 21.53
N CYS A 52 2.44 6.88 20.96
CA CYS A 52 2.87 7.54 19.73
C CYS A 52 4.30 8.05 19.83
N GLU A 53 4.64 8.72 20.94
CA GLU A 53 5.96 9.32 21.15
C GLU A 53 7.03 8.29 21.52
N ARG A 54 6.73 7.39 22.47
CA ARG A 54 7.75 6.49 23.04
C ARG A 54 8.02 5.25 22.20
N PHE A 55 7.09 4.84 21.33
CA PHE A 55 7.20 3.59 20.58
C PHE A 55 6.78 3.69 19.11
N LEU A 56 5.53 4.06 18.81
CA LEU A 56 4.97 3.91 17.46
C LEU A 56 5.70 4.78 16.43
N GLY A 57 5.95 6.05 16.74
CA GLY A 57 6.72 6.95 15.89
C GLY A 57 8.13 6.43 15.63
N PRO A 58 8.96 6.19 16.68
CA PRO A 58 10.31 5.65 16.51
C PRO A 58 10.39 4.29 15.80
N LYS A 59 9.32 3.49 15.83
CA LYS A 59 9.23 2.18 15.16
C LYS A 59 8.63 2.22 13.77
N GLY A 60 8.19 3.39 13.29
CA GLY A 60 7.69 3.56 11.93
C GLY A 60 6.25 3.09 11.72
N TYR A 61 5.38 3.16 12.73
CA TYR A 61 3.95 2.88 12.56
C TYR A 61 3.23 4.06 11.87
N GLY A 62 2.43 3.78 10.85
CA GLY A 62 1.77 4.80 10.02
C GLY A 62 0.55 5.47 10.65
N GLY A 63 -0.15 4.80 11.59
CA GLY A 63 -1.32 5.37 12.26
C GLY A 63 -1.95 4.46 13.31
N VAL A 64 -2.97 4.98 13.98
CA VAL A 64 -3.75 4.27 15.01
C VAL A 64 -5.23 4.28 14.63
N GLN A 65 -5.87 3.10 14.64
CA GLN A 65 -7.32 2.97 14.57
C GLN A 65 -7.90 3.03 16.00
N LEU A 66 -8.96 3.81 16.16
CA LEU A 66 -9.53 4.16 17.47
C LEU A 66 -10.85 3.41 17.70
N SER A 67 -11.14 3.09 18.96
CA SER A 67 -12.49 2.67 19.37
C SER A 67 -13.49 3.83 19.19
N PRO A 68 -14.78 3.53 18.90
CA PRO A 68 -15.84 4.54 18.83
C PRO A 68 -16.08 5.32 20.12
#